data_AF-A0AAE5EWG8-F1
#
_entry.id   AF-A0AAE5EWG8-F1
#
_cell.length_a   1.000
_cell.length_b   1.000
_cell.length_c   1.000
_cell.angle_alpha   90.00
_cell.angle_beta   90.00
_cell.angle_gamma   90.00
#
_symmetry.space_group_name_H-M   'P 1'
#
loop_
_entity.id
_entity.type
_entity.pdbx_description
1 polymer ?
#
loop_
_entity_poly.entity_id
_entity_poly.type
_entity_poly.pdbx_seq_one_letter_code
_entity_poly.pdbx_strand_id
1 'polypeptide(L)'
;MAAITFHLDVVSAEKKIFSGLVETFQVTGSEGELGIFHGHTPLLTAIKPGMVRIVKQHGHEEIIYVSGGMIEVQPGTATVLADTAIRGEELDAAKAEEAKRRAEESIHNQHGDMDFAQAASELAKAIAQLRVIELTKQRR
;
A
#
# COMPACT_ATOMS: atom_id res chain seq x y z
N MET A 1 13.01 -12.47 23.32
CA MET A 1 11.57 -12.59 23.63
C MET A 1 10.88 -13.04 22.36
N ALA A 2 10.07 -14.11 22.40
CA ALA A 2 9.35 -14.54 21.21
C ALA A 2 8.33 -13.44 20.84
N ALA A 3 8.52 -12.78 19.70
CA ALA A 3 7.56 -11.81 19.22
C ALA A 3 6.23 -12.53 18.93
N ILE A 4 5.13 -11.95 19.40
CA ILE A 4 3.80 -12.49 19.13
C ILE A 4 3.50 -12.19 17.65
N THR A 5 3.25 -13.24 16.85
CA THR A 5 3.09 -13.14 15.39
C THR A 5 1.74 -13.66 14.94
N PHE A 6 1.24 -13.10 13.84
CA PHE A 6 -0.01 -13.53 13.20
C PHE A 6 0.20 -13.71 11.69
N HIS A 7 -0.73 -14.39 11.03
CA HIS A 7 -0.63 -14.61 9.59
C HIS A 7 -1.08 -13.36 8.81
N LEU A 8 -0.28 -12.93 7.84
CA LEU A 8 -0.64 -11.86 6.92
C LEU A 8 -0.57 -12.38 5.48
N ASP A 9 -1.66 -12.18 4.76
CA ASP A 9 -1.73 -12.34 3.31
C ASP A 9 -1.86 -10.98 2.64
N VAL A 10 -0.98 -10.69 1.68
CA VAL A 10 -1.12 -9.55 0.76
C VAL A 10 -1.35 -10.09 -0.63
N VAL A 11 -2.57 -9.91 -1.12
CA VAL A 11 -3.03 -10.46 -2.38
C VAL A 11 -3.50 -9.33 -3.29
N SER A 12 -3.28 -9.53 -4.59
CA SER A 12 -3.88 -8.72 -5.65
C SER A 12 -4.79 -9.58 -6.50
N ALA A 13 -5.58 -8.96 -7.38
CA ALA A 13 -6.43 -9.68 -8.33
C ALA A 13 -5.66 -10.68 -9.20
N GLU A 14 -4.37 -10.44 -9.45
CA GLU A 14 -3.55 -11.24 -10.36
C GLU A 14 -2.63 -12.23 -9.62
N LYS A 15 -2.12 -11.87 -8.44
CA LYS A 15 -1.11 -12.66 -7.73
C LYS A 15 -1.09 -12.41 -6.22
N LYS A 16 -0.62 -13.42 -5.48
CA LYS A 16 -0.26 -13.33 -4.06
C LYS A 16 1.16 -12.74 -3.95
N ILE A 17 1.28 -11.57 -3.32
CA ILE A 17 2.54 -10.80 -3.23
C ILE A 17 3.36 -11.21 -2.01
N PHE A 18 2.65 -11.41 -0.90
CA PHE A 18 3.22 -11.80 0.38
C PHE A 18 2.26 -12.74 1.09
N SER A 19 2.83 -13.72 1.80
CA SER A 19 2.09 -14.62 2.68
C SER A 19 3.07 -15.17 3.72
N GLY A 20 2.76 -14.99 4.99
CA GLY A 20 3.63 -15.44 6.06
C GLY A 20 3.30 -14.86 7.43
N LEU A 21 4.13 -15.23 8.41
CA LEU A 21 4.00 -14.74 9.78
C LEU A 21 4.68 -13.38 9.95
N VAL A 22 3.93 -12.44 10.52
CA VAL A 22 4.35 -11.07 10.76
C VAL A 22 4.12 -10.70 12.21
N GLU A 23 4.97 -9.81 12.74
CA GLU A 23 4.79 -9.21 14.05
C GLU A 23 3.75 -8.09 13.97
N THR A 24 3.89 -7.24 12.95
CA THR A 24 3.06 -6.06 12.72
C THR A 24 3.04 -5.70 11.24
N PHE A 25 2.01 -4.98 10.82
CA PHE A 25 2.06 -4.23 9.56
C PHE A 25 1.36 -2.88 9.67
N GLN A 26 1.75 -1.95 8.81
CA GLN A 26 1.23 -0.58 8.76
C GLN A 26 0.70 -0.29 7.36
N VAL A 27 -0.44 0.38 7.27
CA VAL A 27 -1.09 0.74 6.01
C VAL A 27 -1.85 2.07 6.15
N THR A 28 -1.95 2.83 5.06
CA THR A 28 -2.78 4.03 4.99
C THR A 28 -4.24 3.64 4.70
N GLY A 29 -5.10 3.73 5.70
CA GLY A 29 -6.55 3.58 5.56
C GLY A 29 -7.24 4.80 4.97
N SER A 30 -8.56 4.67 4.76
CA SER A 30 -9.42 5.77 4.32
C SER A 30 -9.39 6.97 5.27
N GLU A 31 -9.38 6.72 6.58
CA GLU A 31 -9.46 7.74 7.63
C GLU A 31 -8.11 8.15 8.23
N GLY A 32 -7.02 7.44 7.91
CA GLY A 32 -5.69 7.75 8.46
C GLY A 32 -4.73 6.57 8.38
N GLU A 33 -3.65 6.63 9.17
CA GLU A 33 -2.67 5.55 9.27
C GLU A 33 -3.15 4.46 10.23
N LEU A 34 -3.08 3.19 9.82
CA LEU A 34 -3.42 2.04 10.63
C LEU A 34 -2.20 1.17 10.87
N GLY A 35 -1.98 0.79 12.13
CA GLY A 35 -1.01 -0.22 12.53
C GLY A 35 -1.72 -1.43 13.12
N ILE A 36 -1.56 -2.59 12.50
CA ILE A 36 -2.20 -3.84 12.93
C ILE A 36 -1.16 -4.72 13.64
N PHE A 37 -1.55 -5.16 14.83
CA PHE A 37 -0.77 -6.02 15.72
C PHE A 37 -1.55 -7.31 15.99
N HIS A 38 -0.87 -8.32 16.53
CA HIS A 38 -1.57 -9.53 16.99
C HIS A 38 -2.68 -9.16 18.00
N GLY A 39 -3.87 -9.73 17.79
CA GLY A 39 -5.02 -9.56 18.69
C GLY A 39 -5.84 -8.30 18.41
N HIS A 40 -5.59 -7.62 17.29
CA HIS A 40 -6.44 -6.52 16.82
C HIS A 40 -7.89 -6.98 16.65
N THR A 41 -8.83 -6.12 17.04
CA THR A 41 -10.28 -6.35 16.86
C THR A 41 -10.59 -6.60 15.38
N PRO A 42 -11.53 -7.51 15.05
CA PRO A 42 -11.94 -7.69 13.66
C PRO A 42 -12.35 -6.38 13.01
N LEU A 43 -11.80 -6.12 11.82
CA LEU A 43 -11.94 -4.85 11.12
C LEU A 43 -12.01 -5.11 9.62
N LEU A 44 -12.93 -4.45 8.94
CA LEU A 44 -12.99 -4.39 7.49
C LEU A 44 -13.00 -2.92 7.08
N THR A 45 -11.97 -2.45 6.37
CA THR A 45 -11.91 -1.06 5.92
C THR A 45 -11.24 -0.91 4.56
N ALA A 46 -11.52 0.20 3.89
CA ALA A 46 -10.86 0.57 2.65
C ALA A 46 -9.50 1.20 2.92
N ILE A 47 -8.54 0.96 2.03
CA ILE A 47 -7.20 1.53 2.10
C ILE A 47 -6.94 2.44 0.90
N LYS A 48 -6.18 3.52 1.15
CA LYS A 48 -5.75 4.46 0.12
C LYS A 48 -4.50 3.90 -0.61
N PRO A 49 -4.21 4.39 -1.82
CA PRO A 49 -2.94 4.13 -2.47
C PRO A 49 -1.79 4.57 -1.55
N GLY A 50 -0.83 3.69 -1.30
CA GLY A 50 0.16 3.92 -0.27
C GLY A 50 1.14 2.77 -0.11
N MET A 51 1.99 2.89 0.90
CA MET A 51 2.88 1.81 1.30
C MET A 51 2.23 0.94 2.37
N VAL A 52 2.50 -0.35 2.27
CA VAL A 52 2.29 -1.34 3.32
C VAL A 52 3.66 -1.71 3.84
N ARG A 53 3.95 -1.34 5.10
CA ARG A 53 5.18 -1.69 5.78
C ARG A 53 4.92 -2.91 6.65
N ILE A 54 5.66 -3.99 6.39
CA ILE A 54 5.51 -5.27 7.07
C ILE A 54 6.75 -5.53 7.92
N VAL A 55 6.55 -5.93 9.18
CA VAL A 55 7.61 -6.43 10.06
C VAL A 55 7.41 -7.92 10.23
N LYS A 56 8.31 -8.73 9.65
CA LYS A 56 8.24 -10.20 9.72
C LYS A 56 8.65 -10.72 11.11
N GLN A 57 8.35 -11.99 11.40
CA GLN A 57 8.65 -12.71 12.66
C GLN A 57 10.12 -12.69 13.16
N HIS A 58 11.05 -12.14 12.39
CA HIS A 58 12.49 -12.06 12.72
C HIS A 58 13.00 -10.61 12.64
N GLY A 59 12.10 -9.63 12.73
CA GLY A 59 12.43 -8.21 12.63
C GLY A 59 12.78 -7.71 11.22
N HIS A 60 12.80 -8.59 10.21
CA HIS A 60 13.01 -8.17 8.82
C HIS A 60 11.83 -7.35 8.32
N GLU A 61 12.12 -6.16 7.80
CA GLU A 61 11.11 -5.27 7.25
C GLU A 61 10.98 -5.43 5.74
N GLU A 62 9.75 -5.43 5.24
CA GLU A 62 9.44 -5.42 3.82
C GLU A 62 8.46 -4.29 3.51
N ILE A 63 8.66 -3.62 2.37
CA ILE A 63 7.81 -2.51 1.93
C ILE A 63 7.16 -2.92 0.61
N ILE A 64 5.85 -2.85 0.59
CA ILE A 64 5.02 -3.15 -0.58
C ILE A 64 4.21 -1.91 -0.90
N TYR A 65 4.21 -1.47 -2.14
CA TYR A 65 3.26 -0.48 -2.62
C TYR A 65 1.94 -1.15 -2.98
N VAL A 66 0.84 -0.52 -2.57
CA VAL A 66 -0.51 -0.91 -2.96
C VAL A 66 -1.22 0.29 -3.60
N SER A 67 -1.97 0.07 -4.68
CA SER A 67 -2.71 1.12 -5.38
C SER A 67 -4.04 1.49 -4.71
N GLY A 68 -4.32 0.93 -3.52
CA GLY A 68 -5.62 0.95 -2.87
C GLY A 68 -6.26 -0.44 -2.81
N GLY A 69 -7.41 -0.52 -2.16
CA GLY A 69 -8.17 -1.77 -1.99
C GLY A 69 -8.85 -1.84 -0.63
N MET A 70 -8.86 -3.02 -0.02
CA MET A 70 -9.45 -3.28 1.29
C MET A 70 -8.52 -4.08 2.19
N ILE A 71 -8.68 -3.90 3.49
CA ILE A 71 -8.07 -4.70 4.54
C ILE A 71 -9.17 -5.41 5.31
N GLU A 72 -8.98 -6.71 5.52
CA GLU A 72 -9.77 -7.53 6.42
C GLU A 72 -8.88 -8.06 7.55
N VAL A 73 -9.28 -7.82 8.79
CA VAL A 73 -8.64 -8.35 9.99
C VAL A 73 -9.61 -9.30 10.66
N GLN A 74 -9.15 -10.53 10.89
CA GLN A 74 -9.88 -11.58 11.59
C GLN A 74 -9.06 -12.05 12.80
N PRO A 75 -9.66 -12.83 13.74
CA PRO A 75 -8.91 -13.38 14.87
C PRO A 75 -7.73 -14.25 14.40
N GLY A 76 -6.51 -13.77 14.58
CA GLY A 76 -5.27 -14.51 14.26
C GLY A 76 -4.78 -14.39 12.80
N THR A 77 -5.50 -13.70 11.92
CA THR A 77 -5.09 -13.51 10.52
C THR A 77 -5.54 -12.15 9.98
N ALA A 78 -4.75 -11.57 9.08
CA ALA A 78 -5.13 -10.37 8.34
C ALA A 78 -4.87 -10.56 6.85
N THR A 79 -5.74 -9.97 6.04
CA THR A 79 -5.68 -10.04 4.58
C THR A 79 -5.76 -8.63 4.02
N VAL A 80 -4.78 -8.28 3.18
CA VAL A 80 -4.79 -7.06 2.39
C VAL A 80 -5.16 -7.44 0.96
N LEU A 81 -6.33 -6.99 0.53
CA LEU A 81 -6.90 -7.16 -0.80
C LEU A 81 -6.62 -5.89 -1.59
N ALA A 82 -5.58 -5.88 -2.43
CA ALA A 82 -5.20 -4.72 -3.23
C ALA A 82 -5.60 -4.88 -4.70
N ASP A 83 -5.97 -3.79 -5.38
CA ASP A 83 -6.22 -3.82 -6.82
C ASP A 83 -4.92 -4.11 -7.58
N THR A 84 -3.85 -3.43 -7.19
CA THR A 84 -2.49 -3.65 -7.67
C THR A 84 -1.53 -3.57 -6.50
N ALA A 85 -0.57 -4.48 -6.45
CA ALA A 85 0.45 -4.51 -5.42
C ALA A 85 1.82 -4.84 -6.02
N ILE A 86 2.80 -3.98 -5.72
CA ILE A 86 4.14 -4.00 -6.31
C ILE A 86 5.15 -3.89 -5.18
N ARG A 87 6.22 -4.68 -5.21
CA ARG A 87 7.29 -4.57 -4.20
C ARG A 87 8.05 -3.25 -4.36
N GLY A 88 8.49 -2.66 -3.24
CA GLY A 88 9.25 -1.41 -3.24
C GLY A 88 10.45 -1.40 -4.22
N GLU A 89 11.10 -2.55 -4.38
CA GLU A 89 12.27 -2.74 -5.23
C GLU A 89 11.97 -2.82 -6.73
N GLU A 90 10.74 -3.18 -7.10
CA GLU A 90 10.30 -3.32 -8.50
C GLU A 90 9.76 -2.00 -9.08
N LEU A 91 9.62 -0.96 -8.24
CA LEU A 91 9.09 0.32 -8.64
C LEU A 91 10.09 1.15 -9.45
N ASP A 92 9.65 1.64 -10.61
CA ASP A 92 10.42 2.49 -11.51
C ASP A 92 10.14 3.97 -11.26
N ALA A 93 11.16 4.68 -10.78
CA ALA A 93 11.07 6.11 -10.46
C ALA A 93 10.76 6.97 -11.68
N ALA A 94 11.32 6.63 -12.85
CA ALA A 94 11.13 7.41 -14.05
C ALA A 94 9.68 7.31 -14.54
N LYS A 95 9.10 6.10 -14.50
CA LYS A 95 7.68 5.88 -14.84
C LYS A 95 6.73 6.57 -13.87
N ALA A 96 7.04 6.55 -12.57
CA ALA A 96 6.22 7.19 -11.55
C ALA A 96 6.24 8.73 -11.67
N GLU A 97 7.40 9.34 -11.97
CA GLU A 97 7.51 10.78 -12.26
C GLU A 97 6.72 11.17 -13.52
N GLU A 98 6.85 10.39 -14.60
CA GLU A 98 6.12 10.66 -15.83
C GLU A 98 4.60 10.52 -15.64
N ALA A 99 4.15 9.53 -14.87
CA ALA A 99 2.75 9.37 -14.50
C ALA A 99 2.23 10.57 -13.70
N LYS A 100 3.01 11.04 -12.71
CA LYS A 100 2.69 12.24 -11.93
C LYS A 100 2.52 13.46 -12.85
N ARG A 101 3.50 13.73 -13.71
CA ARG A 101 3.45 14.88 -14.62
C ARG A 101 2.23 14.84 -15.54
N ARG A 102 1.91 13.67 -16.12
CA ARG A 102 0.73 13.50 -16.99
C ARG A 102 -0.58 13.73 -16.23
N ALA A 103 -0.67 13.24 -15.00
CA ALA A 103 -1.86 13.44 -14.17
C ALA A 103 -2.02 14.93 -13.78
N GLU A 104 -0.94 15.63 -13.45
CA GLU A 104 -0.94 17.08 -13.20
C GLU A 104 -1.38 17.90 -14.43
N GLU A 105 -0.85 17.57 -15.61
CA GLU A 105 -1.25 18.19 -16.88
C GLU A 105 -2.73 17.94 -17.20
N SER A 106 -3.24 16.75 -16.88
CA SER A 106 -4.66 16.39 -17.10
C SER A 106 -5.58 17.18 -16.19
N ILE A 107 -5.22 17.35 -14.91
CA ILE A 107 -5.94 18.20 -13.96
C ILE A 107 -5.99 19.67 -14.44
N HIS A 108 -4.91 20.17 -15.04
CA HIS A 108 -4.84 21.56 -15.49
C HIS A 108 -5.64 21.83 -16.78
N ASN A 109 -5.76 20.83 -17.66
CA ASN A 109 -6.35 21.00 -19.00
C ASN A 109 -7.84 20.59 -19.11
N GLN A 110 -8.40 19.88 -18.13
CA GLN A 110 -9.75 19.30 -18.26
C GLN A 110 -10.88 20.19 -17.69
N HIS A 111 -12.02 20.19 -18.37
CA HIS A 111 -13.16 21.10 -18.12
C HIS A 111 -14.41 20.37 -17.56
N GLY A 112 -14.26 19.23 -16.88
CA GLY A 112 -15.38 18.46 -16.33
C GLY A 112 -15.07 17.71 -15.02
N ASP A 113 -16.09 17.57 -14.16
CA ASP A 113 -15.95 17.03 -12.79
C ASP A 113 -15.53 15.55 -12.74
N MET A 114 -15.98 14.72 -13.69
CA MET A 114 -15.63 13.30 -13.75
C MET A 114 -14.17 13.06 -14.15
N ASP A 115 -13.67 13.87 -15.09
CA ASP A 115 -12.29 13.79 -15.59
C ASP A 115 -11.30 14.24 -14.50
N PHE A 116 -11.67 15.27 -13.73
CA PHE A 116 -10.90 15.72 -12.57
C PHE A 116 -10.74 14.63 -11.50
N ALA A 117 -11.82 13.91 -11.17
CA ALA A 117 -11.79 12.86 -10.15
C ALA A 117 -10.86 11.70 -10.56
N GLN A 118 -10.85 11.33 -11.85
CA GLN A 118 -9.94 10.31 -12.37
C GLN A 118 -8.49 10.78 -12.34
N ALA A 119 -8.21 11.98 -12.84
CA ALA A 119 -6.87 12.54 -12.86
C ALA A 119 -6.30 12.74 -11.43
N ALA A 120 -7.13 13.14 -10.47
CA ALA A 120 -6.76 13.24 -9.06
C ALA A 120 -6.41 11.87 -8.45
N SER A 121 -7.14 10.80 -8.82
CA SER A 121 -6.84 9.43 -8.37
C SER A 121 -5.51 8.94 -8.93
N GLU A 122 -5.24 9.18 -10.23
CA GLU A 122 -3.97 8.82 -10.86
C GLU A 122 -2.80 9.58 -10.24
N LEU A 123 -2.98 10.87 -9.97
CA LEU A 123 -1.98 11.69 -9.29
C LEU A 123 -1.67 11.13 -7.90
N ALA A 124 -2.70 10.79 -7.12
CA ALA A 124 -2.52 10.21 -5.79
C ALA A 124 -1.73 8.88 -5.85
N LYS A 125 -2.02 8.02 -6.84
CA LYS A 125 -1.28 6.77 -7.06
C LYS A 125 0.20 7.04 -7.39
N ALA A 126 0.48 7.97 -8.31
CA ALA A 126 1.84 8.31 -8.72
C ALA A 126 2.68 8.90 -7.57
N ILE A 127 2.11 9.82 -6.78
CA ILE A 127 2.76 10.38 -5.59
C ILE A 127 3.07 9.28 -4.57
N ALA A 128 2.13 8.38 -4.33
CA ALA A 128 2.33 7.27 -3.41
C ALA A 128 3.46 6.34 -3.89
N GLN A 129 3.55 6.03 -5.20
CA GLN A 129 4.67 5.25 -5.76
C GLN A 129 6.01 5.92 -5.52
N LEU A 130 6.13 7.22 -5.83
CA LEU A 130 7.37 7.98 -5.62
C LEU A 130 7.79 7.98 -4.15
N ARG A 131 6.83 8.10 -3.23
CA ARG A 131 7.10 8.05 -1.79
C ARG A 131 7.66 6.71 -1.35
N VAL A 132 7.13 5.60 -1.88
CA VAL A 132 7.64 4.25 -1.59
C VAL A 132 9.07 4.08 -2.10
N ILE A 133 9.36 4.57 -3.31
CA ILE A 133 10.70 4.50 -3.90
C ILE A 133 11.71 5.29 -3.06
N GLU A 134 11.37 6.50 -2.65
CA GLU A 134 12.23 7.35 -1.82
C GLU A 134 12.60 6.64 -0.49
N LEU A 135 11.60 6.09 0.20
CA LEU A 135 11.79 5.37 1.45
C LEU A 135 12.58 4.07 1.29
N THR A 136 12.40 3.38 0.16
CA THR A 136 13.17 2.16 -0.16
C THR A 136 14.65 2.51 -0.42
N LYS A 137 14.93 3.63 -1.09
CA LYS A 137 16.30 4.11 -1.33
C LYS A 137 17.01 4.58 -0.06
N GLN A 138 16.31 5.26 0.86
CA GLN A 138 16.90 5.74 2.12
C GLN A 138 17.28 4.62 3.10
N ARG A 139 16.76 3.41 2.89
CA ARG A 139 17.00 2.23 3.73
C ARG A 139 18.08 1.30 3.18
N ARG A 140 18.63 1.60 2.00
CA ARG A 140 19.84 0.99 1.46
C ARG A 140 21.07 1.79 1.88
#